data_AF-A0A849GY10-F1
#
_entry.id   AF-A0A849GY10-F1
#
_cell.length_a   1.000
_cell.length_b   1.000
_cell.length_c   1.000
_cell.angle_alpha   90.00
_cell.angle_beta   90.00
_cell.angle_gamma   90.00
#
_symmetry.space_group_name_H-M   'P 1'
#
loop_
_entity.id
_entity.type
_entity.pdbx_description
1 polymer ?
#
loop_
_entity_poly.entity_id
_entity_poly.type
_entity_poly.pdbx_seq_one_letter_code
_entity_poly.pdbx_strand_id
1 'polypeptide(L)'
;MAFEGDPRHLTSEQIQEFLDRQLPREEEASVQEHLSACPHCQAELEAWGLLFSDLGSLPELDPGRVFHQEVMGRAPTRAPEKIPGWRAARNARKQAEAHIPAGSIQDYLENLLPPQPAARLEAHLTSCTSCQSEVHEWRELFGALPPLRHFAPEPGFAERVMAEVLVPAPVPVRSGSLSSLPGRAVAWARSALPQTRHGWAVAGGMASAPTITVVTLLYLLFSRPLLTPGNFVSYLLWKGSAFFDALLGAASGLVVESGTLSRVASFMEPVTQSPLLLGFGGLVFSLFSAGALWVLYRNLFASSSDDRHARARV
;
A
#
# COMPACT_ATOMS: atom_id res chain seq x y z
N MET A 1 -11.87 32.02 21.48
CA MET A 1 -10.89 32.71 20.62
C MET A 1 -11.48 32.68 19.23
N ALA A 2 -11.87 33.83 18.69
CA ALA A 2 -12.40 33.90 17.33
C ALA A 2 -11.20 33.91 16.39
N PHE A 3 -11.06 32.88 15.55
CA PHE A 3 -10.01 32.81 14.55
C PHE A 3 -10.31 33.86 13.48
N GLU A 4 -9.42 34.85 13.38
CA GLU A 4 -9.52 35.96 12.41
C GLU A 4 -8.95 35.48 11.06
N GLY A 5 -9.69 34.58 10.42
CA GLY A 5 -9.47 34.21 9.03
C GLY A 5 -10.15 35.21 8.09
N ASP A 6 -9.51 35.57 6.99
CA ASP A 6 -10.17 36.26 5.88
C ASP A 6 -11.42 35.43 5.50
N PRO A 7 -12.65 35.99 5.53
CA PRO A 7 -13.89 35.23 5.32
C PRO A 7 -14.00 34.55 3.94
N ARG A 8 -12.98 34.69 3.09
CA ARG A 8 -12.92 34.15 1.74
C ARG A 8 -12.11 32.86 1.61
N HIS A 9 -11.26 32.53 2.58
CA HIS A 9 -10.39 31.35 2.50
C HIS A 9 -10.29 30.63 3.85
N LEU A 10 -10.00 29.33 3.81
CA LEU A 10 -9.68 28.56 5.02
C LEU A 10 -8.30 28.96 5.53
N THR A 11 -8.10 28.94 6.85
CA THR A 11 -6.75 29.11 7.39
C THR A 11 -5.96 27.83 7.22
N SER A 12 -4.62 27.93 7.19
CA SER A 12 -3.77 26.75 7.10
C SER A 12 -3.94 25.82 8.31
N GLU A 13 -4.28 26.35 9.50
CA GLU A 13 -4.62 25.51 10.66
C GLU A 13 -5.88 24.68 10.41
N GLN A 14 -6.95 25.27 9.87
CA GLN A 14 -8.18 24.53 9.56
C GLN A 14 -7.96 23.44 8.51
N ILE A 15 -7.11 23.71 7.51
CA ILE A 15 -6.73 22.70 6.50
C ILE A 15 -5.95 21.54 7.15
N GLN A 16 -5.02 21.83 8.06
CA GLN A 16 -4.25 20.81 8.79
C GLN A 16 -5.15 20.00 9.74
N GLU A 17 -6.00 20.65 10.53
CA GLU A 17 -6.95 19.98 11.41
C GLU A 17 -7.95 19.10 10.64
N PHE A 18 -8.35 19.54 9.44
CA PHE A 18 -9.16 18.73 8.52
C PHE A 18 -8.41 17.48 8.04
N LEU A 19 -7.15 17.62 7.62
CA LEU A 19 -6.31 16.49 7.18
C LEU A 19 -6.04 15.49 8.31
N ASP A 20 -5.82 15.97 9.52
CA ASP A 20 -5.59 15.15 10.72
C ASP A 20 -6.89 14.56 11.30
N ARG A 21 -8.05 14.91 10.75
CA ARG A 21 -9.39 14.52 11.25
C ARG A 21 -9.66 14.97 12.70
N GLN A 22 -9.17 16.14 13.06
CA GLN A 22 -9.33 16.72 14.40
C GLN A 22 -10.47 17.74 14.48
N LEU A 23 -11.09 18.12 13.35
CA LEU A 23 -12.22 19.04 13.33
C LEU A 23 -13.51 18.41 13.91
N PRO A 24 -14.34 19.20 14.63
CA PRO A 24 -15.71 18.81 14.96
C PRO A 24 -16.54 18.54 13.70
N ARG A 25 -17.51 17.61 13.77
CA ARG A 25 -18.35 17.23 12.61
C ARG A 25 -19.08 18.40 11.94
N GLU A 26 -19.47 19.42 12.70
CA GLU A 26 -20.15 20.61 12.17
C GLU A 26 -19.20 21.47 11.34
N GLU A 27 -17.96 21.63 11.80
CA GLU A 27 -16.92 22.39 11.11
C GLU A 27 -16.38 21.64 9.89
N GLU A 28 -16.22 20.31 10.00
CA GLU A 28 -15.81 19.44 8.90
C GLU A 28 -16.75 19.59 7.68
N ALA A 29 -18.07 19.62 7.92
CA ALA A 29 -19.05 19.81 6.85
C ALA A 29 -18.91 21.20 6.18
N SER A 30 -18.66 22.24 6.96
CA SER A 30 -18.45 23.60 6.44
C SER A 30 -17.16 23.71 5.64
N VAL A 31 -16.07 23.11 6.12
CA VAL A 31 -14.78 23.05 5.40
C VAL A 31 -14.95 22.27 4.10
N GLN A 32 -15.65 21.14 4.12
CA GLN A 32 -15.90 20.34 2.92
C GLN A 32 -16.75 21.09 1.88
N GLU A 33 -17.78 21.83 2.31
CA GLU A 33 -18.57 22.69 1.45
C GLU A 33 -17.69 23.79 0.82
N HIS A 34 -16.86 24.46 1.63
CA HIS A 34 -15.93 25.49 1.14
C HIS A 34 -14.92 24.93 0.12
N LEU A 35 -14.30 23.78 0.41
CA LEU A 35 -13.34 23.12 -0.47
C LEU A 35 -13.96 22.75 -1.83
N SER A 36 -15.27 22.44 -1.86
CA SER A 36 -15.98 22.18 -3.12
C SER A 36 -16.24 23.44 -3.96
N ALA A 37 -16.27 24.62 -3.33
CA ALA A 37 -16.58 25.90 -3.96
C ALA A 37 -15.33 26.76 -4.26
N CYS A 38 -14.22 26.53 -3.56
CA CYS A 38 -13.02 27.37 -3.63
C CYS A 38 -11.80 26.61 -4.18
N PRO A 39 -11.47 26.79 -5.49
CA PRO A 39 -10.32 26.12 -6.11
C PRO A 39 -8.96 26.42 -5.47
N HIS A 40 -8.81 27.59 -4.83
CA HIS A 40 -7.56 27.97 -4.16
C HIS A 40 -7.30 27.11 -2.92
N CYS A 41 -8.29 26.99 -2.04
CA CYS A 41 -8.19 26.16 -0.85
C CYS A 41 -8.07 24.67 -1.21
N GLN A 42 -8.71 24.23 -2.30
CA GLN A 42 -8.53 22.87 -2.83
C GLN A 42 -7.10 22.62 -3.28
N ALA A 43 -6.47 23.55 -4.01
CA ALA A 43 -5.08 23.42 -4.43
C ALA A 43 -4.11 23.42 -3.24
N GLU A 44 -4.38 24.20 -2.20
CA GLU A 44 -3.61 24.17 -0.96
C GLU A 44 -3.73 22.82 -0.25
N LEU A 45 -4.95 22.28 -0.12
CA LEU A 45 -5.19 20.94 0.43
C LEU A 45 -4.44 19.85 -0.35
N GLU A 46 -4.47 19.90 -1.69
CA GLU A 46 -3.74 18.96 -2.55
C GLU A 46 -2.22 19.07 -2.34
N ALA A 47 -1.69 20.29 -2.18
CA ALA A 47 -0.27 20.52 -1.90
C ALA A 47 0.14 19.93 -0.54
N TRP A 48 -0.66 20.12 0.50
CA TRP A 48 -0.45 19.48 1.81
C TRP A 48 -0.53 17.94 1.69
N GLY A 49 -1.52 17.41 0.95
CA GLY A 49 -1.67 15.98 0.73
C GLY A 49 -0.44 15.35 0.04
N LEU A 50 0.15 16.04 -0.93
CA LEU A 50 1.41 15.61 -1.57
C LEU A 50 2.57 15.62 -0.58
N LEU A 51 2.71 16.68 0.22
CA LEU A 51 3.76 16.77 1.24
C LEU A 51 3.65 15.61 2.24
N PHE A 52 2.46 15.33 2.78
CA PHE A 52 2.26 14.22 3.71
C PHE A 52 2.49 12.85 3.07
N SER A 53 2.13 12.68 1.80
CA SER A 53 2.48 11.46 1.05
C SER A 53 4.00 11.29 0.92
N ASP A 54 4.74 12.37 0.67
CA ASP A 54 6.20 12.34 0.58
C ASP A 54 6.83 12.05 1.96
N LEU A 55 6.32 12.66 3.03
CA LEU A 55 6.74 12.36 4.40
C LEU A 55 6.45 10.89 4.79
N GLY A 56 5.29 10.36 4.39
CA GLY A 56 4.94 8.95 4.60
C GLY A 56 5.80 7.98 3.78
N SER A 57 6.52 8.47 2.77
CA SER A 57 7.47 7.66 1.98
C SER A 57 8.89 7.66 2.57
N LEU A 58 9.13 8.43 3.63
CA LEU A 58 10.42 8.43 4.32
C LEU A 58 10.73 7.02 4.84
N PRO A 59 12.01 6.59 4.77
CA PRO A 59 12.42 5.31 5.34
C PRO A 59 12.01 5.23 6.81
N GLU A 60 11.33 4.15 7.17
CA GLU A 60 11.01 3.88 8.56
C GLU A 60 12.33 3.75 9.34
N LEU A 61 12.52 4.62 10.32
CA LEU A 61 13.69 4.56 11.19
C LEU A 61 13.54 3.32 12.07
N ASP A 62 14.35 2.29 11.82
CA ASP A 62 14.50 1.17 12.74
C ASP A 62 15.39 1.64 13.90
N PRO A 63 14.84 1.88 15.11
CA PRO A 63 15.63 2.33 16.25
C PRO A 63 16.63 1.25 16.74
N GLY A 64 16.64 0.07 16.12
CA GLY A 64 17.59 -0.99 16.37
C GLY A 64 17.25 -1.79 17.62
N ARG A 65 17.87 -2.97 17.73
CA ARG A 65 17.59 -3.93 18.81
C ARG A 65 17.93 -3.41 20.20
N VAL A 66 18.91 -2.52 20.31
CA VAL A 66 19.37 -1.96 21.60
C VAL A 66 18.30 -1.05 22.19
N PHE A 67 17.72 -0.16 21.39
CA PHE A 67 16.65 0.73 21.84
C PHE A 67 15.45 -0.06 22.39
N HIS A 68 15.02 -1.10 21.66
CA HIS A 68 13.94 -1.98 22.13
C HIS A 68 14.29 -2.64 23.48
N GLN A 69 15.51 -3.12 23.66
CA GLN A 69 15.94 -3.74 24.92
C GLN A 69 15.97 -2.75 26.07
N GLU A 70 16.44 -1.51 25.85
CA GLU A 70 16.47 -0.48 26.88
C GLU A 70 15.07 -0.02 27.29
N VAL A 71 14.17 0.18 26.33
CA VAL A 71 12.78 0.53 26.59
C VAL A 71 12.09 -0.59 27.38
N MET A 72 12.22 -1.84 26.92
CA MET A 72 11.59 -2.97 27.61
C MET A 72 12.24 -3.30 28.96
N GLY A 73 13.53 -2.99 29.14
CA GLY A 73 14.21 -3.14 30.42
C GLY A 73 13.78 -2.11 31.47
N ARG A 74 13.32 -0.93 31.03
CA ARG A 74 12.77 0.12 31.91
C ARG A 74 11.26 0.00 32.11
N ALA A 75 10.55 -0.67 31.22
CA ALA A 75 9.13 -0.94 31.38
C ALA A 75 8.92 -1.83 32.63
N PRO A 76 8.02 -1.46 33.57
CA PRO A 76 7.71 -2.29 34.72
C PRO A 76 7.01 -3.56 34.24
N THR A 77 7.79 -4.62 34.02
CA THR A 77 7.25 -5.92 33.65
C THR A 77 6.74 -6.61 34.91
N ARG A 78 5.41 -6.71 35.03
CA ARG A 78 4.78 -7.56 36.04
C ARG A 78 5.06 -9.00 35.62
N ALA A 79 5.93 -9.69 36.36
CA ALA A 79 6.38 -11.04 36.01
C ALA A 79 5.17 -11.99 35.91
N PRO A 80 5.04 -12.78 34.83
CA PRO A 80 3.98 -13.76 34.72
C PRO A 80 4.16 -14.82 35.80
N GLU A 81 3.11 -14.99 36.61
CA GLU A 81 3.07 -16.00 37.65
C GLU A 81 3.18 -17.39 37.00
N LYS A 82 4.17 -18.19 37.42
CA LYS A 82 4.45 -19.50 36.81
C LYS A 82 3.32 -20.48 37.15
N ILE A 83 2.34 -20.62 36.26
CA ILE A 83 1.30 -21.64 36.40
C ILE A 83 1.88 -23.01 36.00
N PRO A 84 1.90 -24.01 36.90
CA PRO A 84 2.49 -25.31 36.59
C PRO A 84 1.48 -26.21 35.85
N GLY A 85 1.88 -26.70 34.67
CA GLY A 85 1.34 -27.93 34.09
C GLY A 85 0.81 -27.83 32.65
N TRP A 86 1.24 -28.78 31.81
CA TRP A 86 0.80 -28.96 30.42
C TRP A 86 -0.73 -29.15 30.25
N ARG A 87 -1.43 -29.61 31.30
CA ARG A 87 -2.91 -29.68 31.32
C ARG A 87 -3.55 -28.30 31.50
N ALA A 88 -2.91 -27.39 32.25
CA ALA A 88 -3.34 -26.00 32.35
C ALA A 88 -3.17 -25.28 31.00
N ALA A 89 -2.07 -25.51 30.28
CA ALA A 89 -1.86 -24.94 28.95
C ALA A 89 -2.91 -25.39 27.91
N ARG A 90 -3.34 -26.66 27.97
CA ARG A 90 -4.38 -27.18 27.04
C ARG A 90 -5.79 -26.65 27.37
N ASN A 91 -6.12 -26.53 28.65
CA ASN A 91 -7.38 -25.93 29.08
C ASN A 91 -7.40 -24.41 28.83
N ALA A 92 -6.28 -23.72 29.06
CA ALA A 92 -6.12 -22.30 28.75
C ALA A 92 -6.30 -22.04 27.25
N ARG A 93 -5.80 -22.92 26.37
CA ARG A 93 -6.02 -22.80 24.92
C ARG A 93 -7.49 -23.00 24.53
N LYS A 94 -8.19 -23.94 25.17
CA LYS A 94 -9.62 -24.20 24.92
C LYS A 94 -10.51 -23.07 25.46
N GLN A 95 -10.10 -22.45 26.57
CA GLN A 95 -10.70 -21.22 27.10
C GLN A 95 -10.39 -20.02 26.20
N ALA A 96 -9.16 -19.87 25.70
CA ALA A 96 -8.80 -18.83 24.74
C ALA A 96 -9.55 -18.92 23.41
N GLU A 97 -9.96 -20.13 22.98
CA GLU A 97 -10.84 -20.33 21.81
C GLU A 97 -12.32 -20.00 22.11
N ALA A 98 -12.74 -19.97 23.38
CA ALA A 98 -14.08 -19.60 23.82
C ALA A 98 -14.20 -18.12 24.25
N HIS A 99 -13.08 -17.49 24.58
CA HIS A 99 -12.97 -16.08 24.93
C HIS A 99 -12.54 -15.25 23.71
N ILE A 100 -12.63 -13.93 23.87
CA ILE A 100 -12.37 -12.97 22.81
C ILE A 100 -10.83 -12.89 22.56
N PRO A 101 -10.36 -12.66 21.32
CA PRO A 101 -8.93 -12.50 21.05
C PRO A 101 -8.24 -11.45 21.93
N ALA A 102 -7.04 -11.77 22.42
CA ALA A 102 -6.20 -10.83 23.15
C ALA A 102 -5.95 -9.56 22.30
N GLY A 103 -6.14 -8.37 22.90
CA GLY A 103 -6.01 -7.07 22.24
C GLY A 103 -7.34 -6.43 21.83
N SER A 104 -8.36 -7.22 21.47
CA SER A 104 -9.66 -6.67 21.04
C SER A 104 -10.43 -5.90 22.13
N ILE A 105 -10.21 -6.23 23.41
CA ILE A 105 -10.76 -5.47 24.54
C ILE A 105 -10.12 -4.08 24.60
N GLN A 106 -8.81 -3.98 24.36
CA GLN A 106 -8.11 -2.70 24.32
C GLN A 106 -8.59 -1.87 23.12
N ASP A 107 -8.61 -2.46 21.93
CA ASP A 107 -9.12 -1.81 20.71
C ASP A 107 -10.58 -1.34 20.87
N TYR A 108 -11.40 -2.08 21.63
CA TYR A 108 -12.77 -1.68 21.97
C TYR A 108 -12.81 -0.47 22.91
N LEU A 109 -11.99 -0.46 23.95
CA LEU A 109 -11.92 0.65 24.90
C LEU A 109 -11.33 1.93 24.27
N GLU A 110 -10.44 1.78 23.30
CA GLU A 110 -9.85 2.88 22.53
C GLU A 110 -10.73 3.32 21.35
N ASN A 111 -11.92 2.71 21.16
CA ASN A 111 -12.83 2.95 20.04
C ASN A 111 -12.20 2.73 18.65
N LEU A 112 -11.22 1.83 18.55
CA LEU A 112 -10.56 1.44 17.29
C LEU A 112 -11.28 0.28 16.59
N LEU A 113 -12.14 -0.45 17.30
CA LEU A 113 -12.90 -1.56 16.74
C LEU A 113 -14.00 -1.06 15.78
N PRO A 114 -14.14 -1.62 14.57
CA PRO A 114 -15.28 -1.34 13.69
C PRO A 114 -16.63 -1.70 14.36
N PRO A 115 -17.77 -1.12 13.92
CA PRO A 115 -19.05 -1.25 14.63
C PRO A 115 -19.56 -2.69 14.72
N GLN A 116 -19.34 -3.51 13.70
CA GLN A 116 -19.80 -4.89 13.68
C GLN A 116 -19.06 -5.80 14.69
N PRO A 117 -17.71 -5.83 14.75
CA PRO A 117 -17.01 -6.57 15.80
C PRO A 117 -17.27 -6.01 17.20
N ALA A 118 -17.46 -4.69 17.36
CA ALA A 118 -17.80 -4.08 18.65
C ALA A 118 -19.13 -4.63 19.19
N ALA A 119 -20.16 -4.69 18.35
CA ALA A 119 -21.47 -5.24 18.75
C ALA A 119 -21.41 -6.73 19.15
N ARG A 120 -20.57 -7.54 18.49
CA ARG A 120 -20.37 -8.95 18.86
C ARG A 120 -19.66 -9.07 20.20
N LEU A 121 -18.66 -8.23 20.44
CA LEU A 121 -17.94 -8.16 21.70
C LEU A 121 -18.89 -7.76 22.84
N GLU A 122 -19.71 -6.72 22.65
CA GLU A 122 -20.73 -6.32 23.64
C GLU A 122 -21.71 -7.45 23.96
N ALA A 123 -22.23 -8.13 22.94
CA ALA A 123 -23.07 -9.31 23.15
C ALA A 123 -22.35 -10.41 23.96
N HIS A 124 -21.08 -10.66 23.68
CA HIS A 124 -20.27 -11.59 24.48
C HIS A 124 -20.11 -11.11 25.94
N LEU A 125 -19.80 -9.82 26.16
CA LEU A 125 -19.63 -9.24 27.49
C LEU A 125 -20.90 -9.36 28.35
N THR A 126 -22.09 -9.37 27.75
CA THR A 126 -23.34 -9.62 28.50
C THR A 126 -23.49 -11.06 29.00
N SER A 127 -22.78 -12.02 28.40
CA SER A 127 -22.89 -13.45 28.73
C SER A 127 -21.66 -14.02 29.44
N CYS A 128 -20.51 -13.35 29.36
CA CYS A 128 -19.25 -13.82 29.93
C CYS A 128 -18.71 -12.89 31.03
N THR A 129 -18.84 -13.31 32.29
CA THR A 129 -18.38 -12.55 33.46
C THR A 129 -16.86 -12.37 33.51
N SER A 130 -16.09 -13.34 33.02
CA SER A 130 -14.61 -13.25 32.97
C SER A 130 -14.13 -12.12 32.06
N CYS A 131 -14.71 -12.02 30.86
CA CYS A 131 -14.36 -10.94 29.93
C CYS A 131 -14.87 -9.58 30.44
N GLN A 132 -16.00 -9.57 31.16
CA GLN A 132 -16.51 -8.36 31.80
C GLN A 132 -15.56 -7.84 32.89
N SER A 133 -14.99 -8.72 33.73
CA SER A 133 -14.01 -8.31 34.74
C SER A 133 -12.72 -7.78 34.11
N GLU A 134 -12.23 -8.39 33.03
CA GLU A 134 -11.07 -7.87 32.30
C GLU A 134 -11.32 -6.46 31.76
N VAL A 135 -12.47 -6.22 31.14
CA VAL A 135 -12.85 -4.87 30.66
C VAL A 135 -12.90 -3.86 31.82
N HIS A 136 -13.38 -4.27 32.99
CA HIS A 136 -13.41 -3.41 34.18
C HIS A 136 -12.00 -3.06 34.66
N GLU A 137 -11.10 -4.04 34.77
CA GLU A 137 -9.69 -3.82 35.14
C GLU A 137 -8.98 -2.86 34.17
N TRP A 138 -9.20 -3.02 32.86
CA TRP A 138 -8.66 -2.10 31.87
C TRP A 138 -9.22 -0.69 32.01
N ARG A 139 -10.53 -0.53 32.28
CA ARG A 139 -11.13 0.79 32.52
C ARG A 139 -10.58 1.46 33.78
N GLU A 140 -10.36 0.71 34.84
CA GLU A 140 -9.71 1.22 36.05
C GLU A 140 -8.28 1.66 35.77
N LEU A 141 -7.52 0.86 35.04
CA LEU A 141 -6.16 1.20 34.62
C LEU A 141 -6.15 2.47 33.78
N PHE A 142 -6.97 2.55 32.73
CA PHE A 142 -7.09 3.75 31.90
C PHE A 142 -7.59 4.95 32.69
N GLY A 143 -8.47 4.78 33.67
CA GLY A 143 -8.90 5.85 34.58
C GLY A 143 -7.81 6.33 35.54
N ALA A 144 -6.82 5.48 35.84
CA ALA A 144 -5.66 5.80 36.67
C ALA A 144 -4.49 6.43 35.90
N LEU A 145 -4.48 6.37 34.56
CA LEU A 145 -3.45 7.00 33.72
C LEU A 145 -3.54 8.54 33.64
N PRO A 146 -4.71 9.21 33.56
CA PRO A 146 -4.82 10.67 33.51
C PRO A 146 -4.03 11.46 34.57
N PRO A 147 -3.94 11.02 35.85
CA PRO A 147 -3.11 11.69 36.84
C PRO A 147 -1.60 11.45 36.66
N LEU A 148 -1.16 10.53 35.79
CA LEU A 148 0.20 10.55 35.26
C LEU A 148 0.31 11.80 34.40
N ARG A 149 0.71 12.88 35.08
CA ARG A 149 0.96 14.21 34.53
C ARG A 149 1.54 14.07 33.13
N HIS A 150 1.03 14.88 32.20
CA HIS A 150 1.67 15.13 30.91
C HIS A 150 3.18 14.98 31.09
N PHE A 151 3.77 14.00 30.42
CA PHE A 151 5.22 13.89 30.29
C PHE A 151 5.66 15.10 29.46
N ALA A 152 5.61 16.28 30.05
CA ALA A 152 6.30 17.44 29.55
C ALA A 152 7.78 17.09 29.77
N PRO A 153 8.51 16.78 28.68
CA PRO A 153 9.91 16.44 28.83
C PRO A 153 10.63 17.61 29.49
N GLU A 154 11.73 17.35 30.20
CA GLU A 154 12.50 18.42 30.82
C GLU A 154 12.90 19.47 29.77
N PRO A 155 12.95 20.77 30.14
CA PRO A 155 13.48 21.80 29.26
C PRO A 155 14.85 21.37 28.71
N GLY A 156 15.05 21.47 27.39
CA GLY A 156 16.28 21.00 26.75
C GLY A 156 16.24 19.58 26.18
N PHE A 157 15.16 18.81 26.38
CA PHE A 157 15.07 17.44 25.86
C PHE A 157 15.10 17.41 24.32
N ALA A 158 14.33 18.28 23.68
CA ALA A 158 14.29 18.36 22.22
C ALA A 158 15.67 18.70 21.65
N GLU A 159 16.40 19.63 22.28
CA GLU A 159 17.75 20.04 21.90
C GLU A 159 18.75 18.90 22.04
N ARG A 160 18.65 18.09 23.09
CA ARG A 160 19.50 16.90 23.27
C ARG A 160 19.21 15.83 22.23
N VAL A 161 17.93 15.54 21.96
CA VAL A 161 17.53 14.58 20.91
C VAL A 161 18.01 15.08 19.55
N MET A 162 17.79 16.35 19.22
CA MET A 162 18.20 16.92 17.94
C MET A 162 19.73 17.04 17.79
N ALA A 163 20.48 17.14 18.89
CA ALA A 163 21.95 17.10 18.85
C ALA A 163 22.49 15.69 18.53
N GLU A 164 21.73 14.65 18.86
CA GLU A 164 22.14 13.25 18.69
C GLU A 164 21.57 12.61 17.41
N VAL A 165 20.43 13.09 16.93
CA VAL A 165 19.90 12.75 15.61
C VAL A 165 20.80 13.35 14.54
N LEU A 166 21.71 12.53 14.02
CA LEU A 166 22.48 12.83 12.82
C LEU A 166 21.53 12.88 11.62
N VAL A 167 20.96 14.05 11.35
CA VAL A 167 20.24 14.29 10.10
C VAL A 167 21.26 14.19 8.97
N PRO A 168 21.16 13.20 8.07
CA PRO A 168 22.03 13.14 6.91
C PRO A 168 21.91 14.46 6.17
N ALA A 169 23.05 15.10 5.87
CA ALA A 169 23.07 16.37 5.16
C ALA A 169 22.14 16.27 3.93
N PRO A 170 21.27 17.26 3.68
CA PRO A 170 20.34 17.24 2.56
C PRO A 170 21.15 16.96 1.30
N VAL A 171 20.92 15.79 0.71
CA VAL A 171 21.61 15.38 -0.51
C VAL A 171 21.30 16.48 -1.51
N PRO A 172 22.29 17.22 -2.05
CA PRO A 172 22.00 18.29 -2.98
C PRO A 172 21.26 17.67 -4.15
N VAL A 173 19.95 17.96 -4.24
CA VAL A 173 19.12 17.61 -5.38
C VAL A 173 19.69 18.44 -6.50
N ARG A 174 20.62 17.84 -7.24
CA ARG A 174 21.25 18.44 -8.39
C ARG A 174 20.10 18.65 -9.36
N SER A 175 19.61 19.89 -9.43
CA SER A 175 18.73 20.39 -10.49
C SER A 175 19.55 20.44 -11.78
N GLY A 176 20.04 19.28 -12.19
CA GLY A 176 20.72 19.00 -13.43
C GLY A 176 19.65 18.75 -14.47
N SER A 177 19.34 19.84 -15.16
CA SER A 177 18.83 19.86 -16.53
C SER A 177 19.28 18.62 -17.34
N LEU A 178 18.28 17.95 -17.95
CA LEU A 178 18.39 17.09 -19.14
C LEU A 178 19.35 15.87 -19.07
N SER A 179 18.90 14.75 -18.50
CA SER A 179 19.08 13.40 -19.10
C SER A 179 18.58 12.26 -18.20
N SER A 180 17.27 12.04 -18.13
CA SER A 180 16.74 10.66 -18.01
C SER A 180 15.25 10.65 -18.34
N LEU A 181 14.93 10.24 -19.56
CA LEU A 181 13.59 9.88 -20.03
C LEU A 181 12.78 8.96 -19.08
N PRO A 182 13.35 8.11 -18.18
CA PRO A 182 12.52 7.34 -17.24
C PRO A 182 11.70 8.19 -16.27
N GLY A 183 12.12 9.41 -15.89
CA GLY A 183 11.41 10.19 -14.86
C GLY A 183 10.01 10.63 -15.26
N ARG A 184 9.84 11.08 -16.52
CA ARG A 184 8.53 11.47 -17.07
C ARG A 184 7.63 10.27 -17.33
N ALA A 185 8.20 9.15 -17.77
CA ALA A 185 7.45 7.91 -17.94
C ALA A 185 6.95 7.36 -16.59
N VAL A 186 7.76 7.46 -15.53
CA VAL A 186 7.37 7.05 -14.17
C VAL A 186 6.34 7.99 -13.56
N ALA A 187 6.47 9.32 -13.75
CA ALA A 187 5.45 10.27 -13.29
C ALA A 187 4.11 10.08 -14.03
N TRP A 188 4.15 9.86 -15.35
CA TRP A 188 2.96 9.54 -16.13
C TRP A 188 2.35 8.20 -15.72
N ALA A 189 3.17 7.17 -15.51
CA ALA A 189 2.71 5.87 -15.02
C ALA A 189 2.09 5.96 -13.62
N ARG A 190 2.64 6.78 -12.72
CA ARG A 190 2.07 7.04 -11.39
C ARG A 190 0.74 7.81 -11.47
N SER A 191 0.61 8.75 -12.39
CA SER A 191 -0.67 9.44 -12.63
C SER A 191 -1.75 8.57 -13.28
N ALA A 192 -1.34 7.51 -14.00
CA ALA A 192 -2.24 6.54 -14.62
C ALA A 192 -2.65 5.39 -13.69
N LEU A 193 -2.02 5.28 -12.51
CA LEU A 193 -2.36 4.25 -11.52
C LEU A 193 -3.57 4.71 -10.71
N PRO A 194 -4.66 3.92 -10.66
CA PRO A 194 -5.85 4.30 -9.93
C PRO A 194 -5.56 4.43 -8.44
N GLN A 195 -5.86 5.59 -7.83
CA GLN A 195 -5.63 5.82 -6.40
C GLN A 195 -6.70 5.19 -5.50
N THR A 196 -7.85 4.78 -6.07
CA THR A 196 -8.97 4.24 -5.30
C THR A 196 -8.97 2.71 -5.33
N ARG A 197 -9.37 2.09 -4.20
CA ARG A 197 -9.54 0.62 -4.09
C ARG A 197 -10.51 0.07 -5.15
N HIS A 198 -11.51 0.85 -5.56
CA HIS A 198 -12.43 0.50 -6.65
C HIS A 198 -11.76 0.54 -8.03
N GLY A 199 -10.85 1.48 -8.28
CA GLY A 199 -10.12 1.57 -9.54
C GLY A 199 -9.17 0.39 -9.77
N TRP A 200 -8.55 -0.14 -8.71
CA TRP A 200 -7.76 -1.38 -8.79
C TRP A 200 -8.61 -2.61 -9.10
N ALA A 201 -9.84 -2.70 -8.58
CA ALA A 201 -10.74 -3.80 -8.89
C ALA A 201 -11.19 -3.79 -10.36
N VAL A 202 -11.48 -2.61 -10.91
CA VAL A 202 -11.86 -2.46 -12.33
C VAL A 202 -10.66 -2.70 -13.26
N ALA A 203 -9.49 -2.16 -12.94
CA ALA A 203 -8.26 -2.39 -13.71
C ALA A 203 -7.83 -3.86 -13.67
N GLY A 204 -7.91 -4.50 -12.50
CA GLY A 204 -7.68 -5.93 -12.35
C GLY A 204 -8.68 -6.79 -13.13
N GLY A 205 -9.95 -6.37 -13.18
CA GLY A 205 -10.97 -7.01 -14.01
C GLY A 205 -10.67 -6.90 -15.51
N MET A 206 -10.29 -5.72 -15.98
CA MET A 206 -9.93 -5.51 -17.39
C MET A 206 -8.65 -6.25 -17.79
N ALA A 207 -7.65 -6.35 -16.91
CA ALA A 207 -6.42 -7.08 -17.20
C ALA A 207 -6.61 -8.61 -17.17
N SER A 208 -7.49 -9.12 -16.31
CA SER A 208 -7.76 -10.56 -16.18
C SER A 208 -8.73 -11.11 -17.21
N ALA A 209 -9.70 -10.30 -17.69
CA ALA A 209 -10.68 -10.76 -18.67
C ALA A 209 -10.06 -11.40 -19.92
N PRO A 210 -9.08 -10.80 -20.63
CA PRO A 210 -8.45 -11.43 -21.80
C PRO A 210 -7.77 -12.75 -21.47
N THR A 211 -7.11 -12.85 -20.31
CA THR A 211 -6.42 -14.07 -19.89
C THR A 211 -7.39 -15.21 -19.63
N ILE A 212 -8.52 -14.93 -18.96
CA ILE A 212 -9.57 -15.93 -18.72
C ILE A 212 -10.18 -16.37 -20.05
N THR A 213 -10.45 -15.43 -20.97
CA THR A 213 -10.98 -15.76 -22.30
C THR A 213 -10.02 -16.62 -23.10
N VAL A 214 -8.72 -16.29 -23.11
CA VAL A 214 -7.67 -17.06 -23.80
C VAL A 214 -7.51 -18.45 -23.19
N VAL A 215 -7.48 -18.57 -21.86
CA VAL A 215 -7.38 -19.87 -21.16
C VAL A 215 -8.62 -20.72 -21.43
N THR A 216 -9.82 -20.12 -21.40
CA THR A 216 -11.07 -20.84 -21.68
C THR A 216 -11.11 -21.30 -23.14
N LEU A 217 -10.64 -20.47 -24.08
CA LEU A 217 -10.60 -20.80 -25.50
C LEU A 217 -9.55 -21.89 -25.79
N LEU A 218 -8.38 -21.84 -25.15
CA LEU A 218 -7.38 -22.91 -25.16
C LEU A 218 -7.97 -24.21 -24.61
N TYR A 219 -8.63 -24.16 -23.46
CA TYR A 219 -9.27 -25.31 -22.85
C TYR A 219 -10.32 -25.94 -23.78
N LEU A 220 -11.19 -25.12 -24.39
CA LEU A 220 -12.20 -25.58 -25.36
C LEU A 220 -11.57 -26.17 -26.63
N LEU A 221 -10.43 -25.63 -27.10
CA LEU A 221 -9.67 -26.19 -28.22
C LEU A 221 -9.09 -27.56 -27.86
N PHE A 222 -8.43 -27.69 -26.72
CA PHE A 222 -7.81 -28.93 -26.27
C PHE A 222 -8.82 -29.99 -25.83
N SER A 223 -10.06 -29.60 -25.52
CA SER A 223 -11.16 -30.53 -25.22
C SER A 223 -11.70 -31.26 -26.46
N ARG A 224 -11.30 -30.87 -27.69
CA ARG A 224 -11.72 -31.56 -28.91
C ARG A 224 -10.72 -32.65 -29.30
N PRO A 225 -11.14 -33.93 -29.37
CA PRO A 225 -10.24 -35.08 -29.60
C PRO A 225 -9.59 -35.12 -30.99
N LEU A 226 -9.95 -34.20 -31.90
CA LEU A 226 -9.39 -34.10 -33.25
C LEU A 226 -8.19 -33.14 -33.35
N LEU A 227 -7.88 -32.39 -32.29
CA LEU A 227 -6.73 -31.48 -32.23
C LEU A 227 -5.56 -32.16 -31.52
N THR A 228 -4.73 -32.85 -32.28
CA THR A 228 -3.43 -33.31 -31.77
C THR A 228 -2.53 -32.09 -31.51
N PRO A 229 -1.69 -32.11 -30.46
CA PRO A 229 -0.77 -31.01 -30.15
C PRO A 229 0.10 -30.60 -31.34
N GLY A 230 0.47 -31.57 -32.19
CA GLY A 230 1.22 -31.34 -33.42
C GLY A 230 0.49 -30.46 -34.43
N ASN A 231 -0.80 -30.73 -34.71
CA ASN A 231 -1.57 -29.92 -35.66
C ASN A 231 -1.81 -28.50 -35.15
N PHE A 232 -1.94 -28.33 -33.83
CA PHE A 232 -2.10 -27.01 -33.21
C PHE A 232 -0.82 -26.16 -33.34
N VAL A 233 0.35 -26.75 -33.08
CA VAL A 233 1.64 -26.06 -33.24
C VAL A 233 1.87 -25.67 -34.71
N SER A 234 1.58 -26.56 -35.65
CA SER A 234 1.68 -26.26 -37.09
C SER A 234 0.74 -25.12 -37.51
N TYR A 235 -0.49 -25.12 -37.01
CA TYR A 235 -1.45 -24.04 -37.27
C TYR A 235 -1.02 -22.71 -36.63
N LEU A 236 -0.52 -22.74 -35.39
CA LEU A 236 0.01 -21.55 -34.71
C LEU A 236 1.24 -20.99 -35.41
N LEU A 237 2.16 -21.83 -35.87
CA LEU A 237 3.33 -21.42 -36.65
C LEU A 237 2.90 -20.74 -37.95
N TRP A 238 1.98 -21.36 -38.70
CA TRP A 238 1.47 -20.80 -39.94
C TRP A 238 0.68 -19.50 -39.76
N LYS A 239 -0.17 -19.44 -38.72
CA LYS A 239 -0.95 -18.22 -38.43
C LYS A 239 -0.09 -17.13 -37.81
N GLY A 240 0.94 -17.52 -37.06
CA GLY A 240 1.97 -16.63 -36.52
C GLY A 240 2.78 -15.98 -37.63
N SER A 241 3.19 -16.73 -38.66
CA SER A 241 3.87 -16.14 -39.82
C SER A 241 2.94 -15.20 -40.60
N ALA A 242 1.66 -15.57 -40.81
CA ALA A 242 0.72 -14.69 -41.50
C ALA A 242 0.41 -13.39 -40.73
N PHE A 243 0.30 -13.47 -39.39
CA PHE A 243 0.15 -12.28 -38.56
C PHE A 243 1.40 -11.42 -38.56
N PHE A 244 2.58 -12.04 -38.50
CA PHE A 244 3.86 -11.36 -38.57
C PHE A 244 4.03 -10.64 -39.93
N ASP A 245 3.68 -11.29 -41.03
CA ASP A 245 3.71 -10.69 -42.37
C ASP A 245 2.73 -9.50 -42.47
N ALA A 246 1.52 -9.62 -41.90
CA ALA A 246 0.55 -8.52 -41.87
C ALA A 246 1.03 -7.34 -41.00
N LEU A 247 1.64 -7.64 -39.85
CA LEU A 247 2.20 -6.63 -38.95
C LEU A 247 3.40 -5.93 -39.58
N LEU A 248 4.28 -6.68 -40.23
CA LEU A 248 5.45 -6.17 -40.94
C LEU A 248 5.01 -5.32 -42.16
N GLY A 249 3.97 -5.76 -42.87
CA GLY A 249 3.33 -4.99 -43.94
C GLY A 249 2.75 -3.67 -43.44
N ALA A 250 1.96 -3.70 -42.37
CA ALA A 250 1.39 -2.49 -41.76
C ALA A 250 2.49 -1.55 -41.21
N ALA A 251 3.51 -2.10 -40.56
CA ALA A 251 4.66 -1.34 -40.08
C ALA A 251 5.44 -0.71 -41.23
N SER A 252 5.66 -1.43 -42.33
CA SER A 252 6.33 -0.91 -43.51
C SER A 252 5.53 0.23 -44.18
N GLY A 253 4.19 0.12 -44.23
CA GLY A 253 3.32 1.19 -44.71
C GLY A 253 3.41 2.44 -43.83
N LEU A 254 3.37 2.27 -42.50
CA LEU A 254 3.53 3.36 -41.54
C LEU A 254 4.93 4.00 -41.59
N VAL A 255 5.97 3.23 -41.90
CA VAL A 255 7.35 3.72 -42.06
C VAL A 255 7.53 4.53 -43.34
N VAL A 256 6.85 4.15 -44.43
CA VAL A 256 6.93 4.87 -45.72
C VAL A 256 6.16 6.21 -45.66
N GLU A 257 5.06 6.29 -44.91
CA GLU A 257 4.27 7.53 -44.77
C GLU A 257 4.82 8.50 -43.70
N SER A 258 5.73 8.05 -42.84
CA SER A 258 6.23 8.82 -41.70
C SER A 258 7.68 9.28 -41.90
N GLY A 259 7.86 10.53 -42.33
CA GLY A 259 9.18 11.15 -42.50
C GLY A 259 10.03 11.25 -41.22
N THR A 260 9.45 10.98 -40.04
CA THR A 260 10.17 10.92 -38.76
C THR A 260 10.61 9.50 -38.39
N LEU A 261 9.91 8.46 -38.88
CA LEU A 261 10.29 7.06 -38.66
C LEU A 261 11.48 6.64 -39.53
N SER A 262 11.70 7.23 -40.71
CA SER A 262 12.90 6.96 -41.52
C SER A 262 14.20 7.31 -40.78
N ARG A 263 14.19 8.32 -39.90
CA ARG A 263 15.33 8.65 -39.02
C ARG A 263 15.52 7.63 -37.89
N VAL A 264 14.44 7.07 -37.35
CA VAL A 264 14.53 6.06 -36.28
C VAL A 264 14.92 4.70 -36.86
N ALA A 265 14.40 4.34 -38.03
CA ALA A 265 14.74 3.11 -38.74
C ALA A 265 16.22 3.07 -39.16
N SER A 266 16.75 4.18 -39.69
CA SER A 266 18.19 4.28 -40.01
C SER A 266 19.09 4.22 -38.77
N PHE A 267 18.59 4.59 -37.59
CA PHE A 267 19.30 4.40 -36.32
C PHE A 267 19.26 2.95 -35.80
N MET A 268 18.26 2.16 -36.19
CA MET A 268 18.09 0.76 -35.78
C MET A 268 18.76 -0.25 -36.74
N GLU A 269 19.05 0.16 -37.97
CA GLU A 269 19.71 -0.68 -38.97
C GLU A 269 21.11 -1.22 -38.57
N PRO A 270 21.99 -0.47 -37.88
CA PRO A 270 23.23 -1.04 -37.34
C PRO A 270 22.98 -2.02 -36.18
N VAL A 271 21.85 -1.90 -35.48
CA VAL A 271 21.48 -2.76 -34.34
C VAL A 271 20.99 -4.12 -34.83
N THR A 272 20.24 -4.15 -35.94
CA THR A 272 19.71 -5.41 -36.52
C THR A 272 20.76 -6.21 -37.29
N GLN A 273 21.79 -5.56 -37.84
CA GLN A 273 22.88 -6.26 -38.54
C GLN A 273 23.94 -6.86 -37.60
N SER A 274 23.93 -6.52 -36.31
CA SER A 274 24.86 -7.09 -35.33
C SER A 274 24.18 -8.22 -34.53
N PRO A 275 24.51 -9.50 -34.79
CA PRO A 275 23.91 -10.61 -34.05
C PRO A 275 24.19 -10.56 -32.53
N LEU A 276 25.27 -9.88 -32.12
CA LEU A 276 25.57 -9.65 -30.70
C LEU A 276 24.61 -8.66 -30.04
N LEU A 277 24.18 -7.61 -30.76
CA LEU A 277 23.23 -6.62 -30.22
C LEU A 277 21.81 -7.19 -30.10
N LEU A 278 21.39 -8.05 -31.03
CA LEU A 278 20.14 -8.80 -30.91
C LEU A 278 20.14 -9.71 -29.68
N GLY A 279 21.24 -10.42 -29.44
CA GLY A 279 21.42 -11.25 -28.24
C GLY A 279 21.34 -10.42 -26.94
N PHE A 280 22.01 -9.27 -26.91
CA PHE A 280 21.98 -8.37 -25.75
C PHE A 280 20.59 -7.77 -25.51
N GLY A 281 19.89 -7.36 -26.57
CA GLY A 281 18.52 -6.84 -26.49
C GLY A 281 17.53 -7.87 -25.95
N GLY A 282 17.64 -9.13 -26.40
CA GLY A 282 16.83 -10.23 -25.87
C GLY A 282 17.10 -10.51 -24.38
N LEU A 283 18.35 -10.43 -23.95
CA LEU A 283 18.74 -10.64 -22.55
C LEU A 283 18.21 -9.52 -21.65
N VAL A 284 18.32 -8.27 -22.08
CA VAL A 284 17.74 -7.11 -21.37
C VAL A 284 16.22 -7.23 -21.27
N PHE A 285 15.54 -7.59 -22.36
CA PHE A 285 14.09 -7.77 -22.35
C PHE A 285 13.64 -8.92 -21.44
N SER A 286 14.40 -10.01 -21.38
CA SER A 286 14.15 -11.15 -20.49
C SER A 286 14.32 -10.75 -19.02
N LEU A 287 15.38 -10.01 -18.68
CA LEU A 287 15.60 -9.49 -17.33
C LEU A 287 14.49 -8.54 -16.88
N PHE A 288 14.04 -7.62 -17.75
CA PHE A 288 12.91 -6.74 -17.46
C PHE A 288 11.61 -7.53 -17.22
N SER A 289 11.35 -8.55 -18.04
CA SER A 289 10.18 -9.41 -17.89
C SER A 289 10.22 -10.20 -16.58
N ALA A 290 11.38 -10.74 -16.21
CA ALA A 290 11.57 -11.43 -14.93
C ALA A 290 11.39 -10.50 -13.73
N GLY A 291 11.92 -9.27 -13.81
CA GLY A 291 11.73 -8.25 -12.78
C GLY A 291 10.26 -7.84 -12.60
N ALA A 292 9.54 -7.65 -13.71
CA ALA A 292 8.11 -7.36 -13.68
C ALA A 292 7.30 -8.51 -13.04
N LEU A 293 7.63 -9.77 -13.39
CA LEU A 293 7.01 -10.94 -12.79
C LEU A 293 7.28 -11.03 -11.28
N TRP A 294 8.50 -10.69 -10.83
CA TRP A 294 8.87 -10.69 -9.42
C TRP A 294 8.13 -9.62 -8.61
N VAL A 295 8.01 -8.40 -9.15
CA VAL A 295 7.22 -7.33 -8.53
C VAL A 295 5.77 -7.77 -8.38
N LEU A 296 5.20 -8.37 -9.42
CA LEU A 296 3.82 -8.85 -9.43
C LEU A 296 3.64 -9.99 -8.41
N TYR A 297 4.59 -10.92 -8.33
CA TYR A 297 4.60 -11.99 -7.33
C TYR A 297 4.63 -11.44 -5.90
N ARG A 298 5.54 -10.50 -5.62
CA ARG A 298 5.69 -9.91 -4.29
C ARG A 298 4.44 -9.15 -3.87
N ASN A 299 3.83 -8.40 -4.79
CA ASN A 299 2.69 -7.55 -4.45
C ASN A 299 1.37 -8.34 -4.33
N LEU A 300 1.20 -9.42 -5.09
CA LEU A 300 -0.02 -10.24 -5.04
C LEU A 300 0.03 -11.38 -4.01
N PHE A 301 1.17 -12.03 -3.83
CA PHE A 301 1.25 -13.24 -3.01
C PHE A 301 1.88 -13.03 -1.63
N ALA A 302 2.81 -12.09 -1.47
CA ALA A 302 3.48 -11.88 -0.17
C ALA A 302 2.63 -11.04 0.81
N SER A 303 1.77 -10.14 0.33
CA SER A 303 0.87 -9.34 1.17
C SER A 303 -0.39 -10.11 1.61
N SER A 304 -0.73 -11.21 0.93
CA SER A 304 -1.95 -11.99 1.20
C SER A 304 -1.86 -12.95 2.39
N SER A 305 -0.68 -13.22 2.95
CA SER A 305 -0.55 -14.23 4.01
C SER A 305 -0.85 -13.73 5.42
N ASP A 306 -0.82 -12.43 5.68
CA ASP A 306 -1.07 -11.89 7.03
C ASP A 306 -2.55 -11.72 7.37
N ASP A 307 -3.43 -11.58 6.39
CA ASP A 307 -4.88 -11.44 6.63
C ASP A 307 -5.61 -12.77 6.90
N ARG A 308 -4.90 -13.90 6.82
CA ARG A 308 -5.52 -15.23 6.96
C ARG A 308 -5.70 -15.68 8.42
N HIS A 309 -5.42 -14.82 9.40
CA HIS A 309 -5.75 -15.06 10.82
C HIS A 309 -7.06 -14.39 11.27
N ALA A 310 -7.71 -13.59 10.41
CA ALA A 310 -8.97 -12.92 10.73
C ALA A 310 -10.25 -13.67 10.30
N ARG A 311 -10.15 -14.88 9.72
CA ARG A 311 -11.34 -15.67 9.29
C ARG A 311 -11.23 -17.16 9.64
N ALA A 312 -11.46 -17.49 10.90
CA ALA A 312 -11.94 -18.78 11.36
C ALA A 312 -12.66 -18.51 12.70
N ARG A 313 -13.93 -18.81 12.97
CA ARG A 313 -14.94 -19.68 12.35
C ARG A 313 -16.33 -19.06 12.59
N VAL A 314 -17.26 -19.31 11.67
CA VAL A 314 -18.70 -19.44 11.97
C VAL A 314 -18.97 -20.93 12.17
#